data_AF-A0A6P0Z978-F1
#
_entry.id   AF-A0A6P0Z978-F1
#
_cell.length_a   1.000
_cell.length_b   1.000
_cell.length_c   1.000
_cell.angle_alpha   90.00
_cell.angle_beta   90.00
_cell.angle_gamma   90.00
#
_symmetry.space_group_name_H-M   'P 1'
#
loop_
_entity.id
_entity.type
_entity.pdbx_description
1 polymer ?
#
loop_
_entity_poly.entity_id
_entity_poly.type
_entity_poly.pdbx_seq_one_letter_code
_entity_poly.pdbx_strand_id
1 'polypeptide(L)'
;MNLSIIVSITVSLIFFYLIFSLVASEIQELLTTILEWRAKHLRESIANLLGEENSGDPLIQKLYNNSLIRSLNQKDINRAKSIGPSYITSEIFSIAFLETIKNVASYTTDNLDIDSLINHINNSDLPDTLKENFSVLTKLTTSKVKEKEKQLEQLEKEISNWYDRSMERSYQLLISFSSCSSCFSF
;
A
#
# COMPACT_ATOMS: atom_id res chain seq x y z
N MET A 1 53.79 -27.61 5.57
CA MET A 1 52.31 -27.76 5.65
C MET A 1 51.91 -28.90 4.72
N ASN A 2 51.11 -29.86 5.20
CA ASN A 2 50.75 -31.05 4.42
C ASN A 2 49.82 -30.66 3.27
N LEU A 3 50.26 -30.84 2.03
CA LEU A 3 49.47 -30.59 0.82
C LEU A 3 48.11 -31.30 0.85
N SER A 4 48.07 -32.52 1.39
CA SER A 4 46.85 -33.32 1.58
C SER A 4 45.79 -32.64 2.46
N ILE A 5 46.22 -31.93 3.51
CA ILE A 5 45.32 -31.18 4.40
C ILE A 5 44.70 -30.01 3.62
N ILE A 6 45.52 -29.29 2.85
CA ILE A 6 45.07 -28.13 2.06
C ILE A 6 44.03 -28.57 1.02
N VAL A 7 44.34 -29.62 0.25
CA VAL A 7 43.43 -30.15 -0.79
C VAL A 7 42.10 -30.60 -0.18
N SER A 8 42.11 -31.28 0.96
CA SER A 8 40.89 -31.75 1.63
C SER A 8 39.99 -30.60 2.08
N ILE A 9 40.59 -29.54 2.64
CA ILE A 9 39.86 -28.33 3.05
C ILE A 9 39.28 -27.63 1.81
N THR A 10 40.06 -27.50 0.74
CA THR A 10 39.62 -26.85 -0.50
C THR A 10 38.44 -27.58 -1.14
N VAL A 11 38.51 -28.91 -1.25
CA VAL A 11 37.42 -29.72 -1.83
C VAL A 11 36.15 -29.61 -1.00
N SER A 12 36.26 -29.64 0.33
CA SER A 12 35.12 -29.44 1.23
C SER A 12 34.48 -28.06 1.06
N LEU A 13 35.30 -27.01 0.93
CA LEU A 13 34.82 -25.64 0.76
C LEU A 13 34.11 -25.44 -0.58
N ILE A 14 34.60 -26.08 -1.65
CA ILE A 14 33.95 -26.09 -2.97
C ILE A 14 32.57 -26.75 -2.88
N PHE A 15 32.49 -27.94 -2.27
CA PHE A 15 31.20 -28.63 -2.11
C PHE A 15 30.21 -27.82 -1.27
N PHE A 16 30.67 -27.25 -0.16
CA PHE A 16 29.83 -26.39 0.70
C PHE A 16 29.33 -25.16 -0.07
N TYR A 17 30.19 -24.50 -0.85
CA TYR A 17 29.82 -23.35 -1.66
C TYR A 17 28.76 -23.70 -2.72
N LEU A 18 28.88 -24.85 -3.37
CA LEU A 18 27.90 -25.30 -4.37
C LEU A 18 26.53 -25.58 -3.75
N ILE A 19 26.47 -26.22 -2.57
CA ILE A 19 25.20 -26.45 -1.86
C ILE A 19 24.58 -25.12 -1.45
N PHE A 20 25.37 -24.20 -0.89
CA PHE A 20 24.87 -22.89 -0.46
C PHE A 20 24.36 -22.04 -1.62
N SER A 21 25.02 -22.14 -2.79
CA SER A 21 24.58 -21.45 -4.02
C SER A 21 23.24 -21.99 -4.53
N LEU A 22 23.01 -23.30 -4.43
CA LEU A 22 21.74 -23.90 -4.82
C LEU A 22 20.60 -23.46 -3.89
N VAL A 23 20.83 -23.48 -2.57
CA VAL A 23 19.85 -23.02 -1.58
C VAL A 23 19.52 -21.53 -1.77
N ALA A 24 20.53 -20.70 -2.08
CA ALA A 24 20.32 -19.28 -2.32
C ALA A 24 19.40 -19.00 -3.53
N SER A 25 19.45 -19.85 -4.57
CA SER A 25 18.60 -19.71 -5.76
C SER A 25 17.12 -19.93 -5.45
N GLU A 26 16.80 -20.93 -4.65
CA GLU A 26 15.43 -21.26 -4.24
C GLU A 26 14.83 -20.16 -3.33
N ILE A 27 15.67 -19.54 -2.48
CA ILE A 27 15.23 -18.46 -1.58
C ILE A 27 14.77 -17.22 -2.36
N GLN A 28 15.42 -16.88 -3.47
CA GLN A 28 15.08 -15.69 -4.27
C GLN A 28 13.67 -15.77 -4.87
N GLU A 29 13.22 -16.96 -5.25
CA GLU A 29 11.87 -17.20 -5.76
C GLU A 29 10.82 -17.04 -4.66
N LEU A 30 11.10 -17.58 -3.47
CA LEU A 30 10.24 -17.46 -2.29
C LEU A 30 10.08 -15.99 -1.84
N LEU A 31 11.16 -15.20 -1.89
CA LEU A 31 11.10 -13.77 -1.58
C LEU A 31 10.22 -12.98 -2.56
N THR A 32 10.24 -13.33 -3.84
CA THR A 32 9.43 -12.67 -4.87
C THR A 32 7.94 -12.94 -4.65
N THR A 33 7.58 -14.19 -4.34
CA THR A 33 6.20 -14.58 -4.03
C THR A 33 5.65 -13.83 -2.81
N ILE A 34 6.45 -13.71 -1.75
CA ILE A 34 6.07 -12.96 -0.54
C ILE A 34 5.84 -11.47 -0.86
N LEU A 35 6.68 -10.88 -1.72
CA LEU A 35 6.58 -9.47 -2.08
C LEU A 35 5.31 -9.17 -2.90
N GLU A 36 4.93 -10.09 -3.79
CA GLU A 36 3.67 -10.01 -4.55
C GLU A 36 2.45 -10.09 -3.63
N TRP A 37 2.48 -10.98 -2.65
CA TRP A 37 1.38 -11.14 -1.69
C TRP A 37 1.18 -9.88 -0.88
N ARG A 38 2.29 -9.25 -0.46
CA ARG A 38 2.25 -7.98 0.25
C ARG A 38 1.60 -6.86 -0.59
N ALA A 39 1.99 -6.74 -1.87
CA ALA A 39 1.40 -5.75 -2.77
C ALA A 39 -0.10 -6.00 -3.01
N LYS A 40 -0.49 -7.27 -3.20
CA LYS A 40 -1.90 -7.65 -3.36
C LYS A 40 -2.71 -7.34 -2.11
N HIS A 41 -2.23 -7.73 -0.94
CA HIS A 41 -2.92 -7.50 0.34
C HIS A 41 -3.06 -6.02 0.68
N LEU A 42 -2.05 -5.21 0.36
CA LEU A 42 -2.14 -3.75 0.49
C LEU A 42 -3.27 -3.20 -0.38
N ARG A 43 -3.36 -3.66 -1.62
CA ARG A 43 -4.42 -3.25 -2.55
C ARG A 43 -5.80 -3.67 -2.07
N GLU A 44 -5.95 -4.89 -1.54
CA GLU A 44 -7.19 -5.38 -0.94
C GLU A 44 -7.58 -4.59 0.31
N SER A 45 -6.62 -4.27 1.17
CA SER A 45 -6.87 -3.46 2.38
C SER A 45 -7.35 -2.05 2.02
N ILE A 46 -6.78 -1.45 0.97
CA ILE A 46 -7.22 -0.15 0.45
C ILE A 46 -8.63 -0.28 -0.17
N ALA A 47 -8.93 -1.36 -0.90
CA ALA A 47 -10.28 -1.61 -1.43
C ALA A 47 -11.33 -1.59 -0.30
N ASN A 48 -11.09 -2.39 0.74
CA ASN A 48 -11.95 -2.46 1.92
C ASN A 48 -12.06 -1.11 2.64
N LEU A 49 -10.97 -0.35 2.73
CA LEU A 49 -10.95 0.99 3.33
C LEU A 49 -11.84 1.97 2.59
N LEU A 50 -11.87 1.89 1.26
CA LEU A 50 -12.70 2.72 0.39
C LEU A 50 -14.15 2.22 0.30
N GLY A 51 -14.46 1.05 0.88
CA GLY A 51 -15.78 0.44 0.82
C GLY A 51 -16.06 -0.29 -0.50
N GLU A 52 -15.01 -0.62 -1.24
CA GLU A 52 -15.07 -1.36 -2.50
C GLU A 52 -14.83 -2.86 -2.22
N GLU A 53 -15.65 -3.71 -2.83
CA GLU A 53 -15.53 -5.17 -2.67
C GLU A 53 -14.38 -5.72 -3.51
N ASN A 54 -14.10 -5.11 -4.67
CA ASN A 54 -13.12 -5.63 -5.60
C ASN A 54 -11.93 -4.69 -5.76
N SER A 55 -10.73 -5.26 -5.71
CA SER A 55 -9.50 -4.50 -5.99
C SER A 55 -9.43 -3.94 -7.42
N GLY A 56 -10.37 -4.31 -8.29
CA GLY A 56 -10.50 -3.86 -9.68
C GLY A 56 -11.38 -2.63 -9.86
N ASP A 57 -11.98 -2.08 -8.80
CA ASP A 57 -12.94 -0.99 -8.94
C ASP A 57 -12.33 0.30 -9.51
N PRO A 58 -13.10 1.08 -10.29
CA PRO A 58 -12.60 2.23 -11.03
C PRO A 58 -12.01 3.31 -10.11
N LEU A 59 -12.51 3.43 -8.88
CA LEU A 59 -12.00 4.36 -7.88
C LEU A 59 -10.58 3.97 -7.43
N ILE A 60 -10.35 2.69 -7.14
CA ILE A 60 -9.02 2.17 -6.77
C ILE A 60 -8.05 2.33 -7.93
N GLN A 61 -8.51 2.06 -9.16
CA GLN A 61 -7.68 2.25 -10.34
C GLN A 61 -7.28 3.72 -10.52
N LYS A 62 -8.20 4.67 -10.32
CA LYS A 62 -7.89 6.11 -10.35
C LYS A 62 -6.86 6.49 -9.28
N LEU A 63 -7.02 5.97 -8.06
CA LEU A 63 -6.08 6.20 -6.97
C LEU A 63 -4.67 5.68 -7.30
N TYR A 64 -4.55 4.44 -7.78
CA TYR A 64 -3.26 3.85 -8.14
C TYR A 64 -2.63 4.46 -9.40
N ASN A 65 -3.44 5.07 -10.28
CA ASN A 65 -2.96 5.79 -11.45
C ASN A 65 -2.50 7.22 -11.13
N ASN A 66 -2.68 7.71 -9.90
CA ASN A 66 -2.11 8.97 -9.45
C ASN A 66 -0.57 8.94 -9.61
N SER A 67 0.03 10.07 -10.01
CA SER A 67 1.48 10.20 -10.20
C SER A 67 2.29 9.74 -8.99
N LEU A 68 1.84 10.03 -7.77
CA LEU A 68 2.57 9.74 -6.53
C LEU A 68 2.60 8.24 -6.21
N ILE A 69 1.48 7.55 -6.36
CA ILE A 69 1.41 6.10 -6.10
C ILE A 69 2.05 5.33 -7.26
N ARG A 70 1.85 5.77 -8.49
CA ARG A 70 2.43 5.14 -9.67
C ARG A 70 3.96 5.19 -9.67
N SER A 71 4.58 6.26 -9.14
CA SER A 71 6.04 6.33 -9.03
C SER A 71 6.63 5.36 -7.99
N LEU A 72 5.85 4.94 -7.00
CA LEU A 72 6.26 3.91 -6.03
C LEU A 72 6.23 2.50 -6.63
N ASN A 73 5.51 2.33 -7.73
CA ASN A 73 5.40 1.05 -8.39
C ASN A 73 6.71 0.74 -9.10
N GLN A 74 7.44 -0.26 -8.61
CA GLN A 74 8.63 -0.75 -9.28
C GLN A 74 8.18 -1.44 -10.56
N LYS A 75 8.25 -0.72 -11.68
CA LYS A 75 7.92 -1.24 -13.00
C LYS A 75 8.98 -2.28 -13.36
N ASP A 76 8.72 -3.52 -12.98
CA ASP A 76 9.52 -4.64 -13.44
C ASP A 76 9.33 -4.74 -14.96
N ILE A 77 10.42 -4.53 -15.70
CA ILE A 77 10.45 -4.42 -17.17
C ILE A 77 9.87 -5.68 -17.82
N ASN A 78 9.86 -6.81 -17.10
CA ASN A 78 9.43 -8.11 -17.58
C ASN A 78 7.98 -8.50 -17.20
N ARG A 79 7.25 -7.66 -16.45
CA ARG A 79 5.86 -7.97 -16.03
C ARG A 79 4.86 -7.04 -16.71
N ALA A 80 4.05 -7.61 -17.60
CA ALA A 80 2.99 -6.90 -18.33
C ALA A 80 1.86 -6.35 -17.43
N LYS A 81 1.76 -6.82 -16.17
CA LYS A 81 0.73 -6.41 -15.21
C LYS A 81 1.38 -5.92 -13.92
N SER A 82 1.26 -4.63 -13.64
CA SER A 82 1.78 -4.05 -12.40
C SER A 82 0.80 -4.33 -11.24
N ILE A 83 1.23 -5.13 -10.27
CA ILE A 83 0.39 -5.55 -9.12
C ILE A 83 0.21 -4.40 -8.11
N GLY A 84 1.09 -3.38 -8.16
CA GLY A 84 1.10 -2.21 -7.28
C GLY A 84 2.38 -2.17 -6.44
N PRO A 85 2.65 -1.06 -5.72
CA PRO A 85 3.80 -0.97 -4.82
C PRO A 85 3.68 -1.93 -3.63
N SER A 86 4.82 -2.43 -3.14
CA SER A 86 4.87 -3.30 -1.95
C SER A 86 4.54 -2.55 -0.65
N TYR A 87 4.62 -1.23 -0.64
CA TYR A 87 4.30 -0.39 0.50
C TYR A 87 3.95 1.03 0.04
N ILE A 88 2.98 1.66 0.71
CA ILE A 88 2.61 3.06 0.53
C ILE A 88 2.60 3.68 1.93
N THR A 89 3.35 4.77 2.11
CA THR A 89 3.35 5.55 3.36
C THR A 89 2.04 6.32 3.50
N SER A 90 1.62 6.56 4.74
CA SER A 90 0.37 7.27 5.03
C SER A 90 0.36 8.71 4.50
N GLU A 91 1.53 9.36 4.46
CA GLU A 91 1.73 10.67 3.84
C GLU A 91 1.49 10.66 2.33
N ILE A 92 2.08 9.73 1.59
CA ILE A 92 1.88 9.64 0.13
C ILE A 92 0.42 9.25 -0.17
N PHE A 93 -0.14 8.36 0.64
CA PHE A 93 -1.53 7.97 0.50
C PHE A 93 -2.48 9.14 0.73
N SER A 94 -2.31 9.94 1.80
CA SER A 94 -3.24 11.02 2.14
C SER A 94 -3.29 12.09 1.05
N ILE A 95 -2.13 12.47 0.51
CA ILE A 95 -2.00 13.42 -0.60
C ILE A 95 -2.67 12.86 -1.86
N ALA A 96 -2.28 11.65 -2.27
CA ALA A 96 -2.81 11.03 -3.49
C ALA A 96 -4.32 10.76 -3.41
N PHE A 97 -4.82 10.39 -2.23
CA PHE A 97 -6.22 10.18 -1.95
C PHE A 97 -7.00 11.48 -2.06
N LEU A 98 -6.53 12.55 -1.41
CA LEU A 98 -7.18 13.85 -1.44
C LEU A 98 -7.25 14.41 -2.87
N GLU A 99 -6.15 14.30 -3.63
CA GLU A 99 -6.11 14.67 -5.05
C GLU A 99 -7.11 13.85 -5.90
N THR A 100 -7.17 12.54 -5.66
CA THR A 100 -8.11 11.65 -6.37
C THR A 100 -9.56 12.01 -6.05
N ILE A 101 -9.89 12.26 -4.78
CA ILE A 101 -11.24 12.67 -4.36
C ILE A 101 -11.61 14.03 -4.96
N LYS A 102 -10.70 15.01 -4.96
CA LYS A 102 -10.92 16.29 -5.65
C LYS A 102 -11.22 16.09 -7.13
N ASN A 103 -10.46 15.24 -7.80
CA ASN A 103 -10.67 14.95 -9.22
C ASN A 103 -12.03 14.27 -9.49
N VAL A 104 -12.40 13.27 -8.68
CA VAL A 104 -13.69 12.56 -8.83
C VAL A 104 -14.87 13.47 -8.50
N ALA A 105 -14.74 14.29 -7.45
CA ALA A 105 -15.75 15.27 -7.05
C ALA A 105 -15.76 16.52 -7.95
N SER A 106 -14.89 16.58 -8.98
CA SER A 106 -14.72 17.74 -9.88
C SER A 106 -14.48 19.05 -9.12
N TYR A 107 -13.76 18.99 -8.00
CA TYR A 107 -13.41 20.14 -7.18
C TYR A 107 -12.15 20.83 -7.72
N THR A 108 -12.31 22.03 -8.28
CA THR A 108 -11.25 22.75 -9.01
C THR A 108 -10.61 23.90 -8.22
N THR A 109 -10.94 24.08 -6.95
CA THR A 109 -10.50 25.25 -6.18
C THR A 109 -9.18 24.99 -5.43
N ASP A 110 -8.20 25.87 -5.63
CA ASP A 110 -6.90 25.82 -4.94
C ASP A 110 -7.00 26.15 -3.45
N ASN A 111 -7.98 26.98 -3.07
CA ASN A 111 -8.33 27.21 -1.67
C ASN A 111 -9.37 26.19 -1.22
N LEU A 112 -8.92 25.21 -0.43
CA LEU A 112 -9.76 24.15 0.11
C LEU A 112 -10.72 24.69 1.17
N ASP A 113 -11.96 24.87 0.76
CA ASP A 113 -13.08 25.08 1.67
C ASP A 113 -13.76 23.73 1.92
N ILE A 114 -13.57 23.19 3.13
CA ILE A 114 -14.02 21.83 3.50
C ILE A 114 -15.52 21.65 3.27
N ASP A 115 -16.34 22.67 3.55
CA ASP A 115 -17.79 22.60 3.39
C ASP A 115 -18.18 22.46 1.91
N SER A 116 -17.54 23.24 1.04
CA SER A 116 -17.72 23.10 -0.41
C SER A 116 -17.30 21.71 -0.91
N LEU A 117 -16.19 21.15 -0.40
CA LEU A 117 -15.71 19.83 -0.77
C LEU A 117 -16.70 18.72 -0.37
N ILE A 118 -17.25 18.78 0.85
CA ILE A 118 -18.27 17.83 1.33
C ILE A 118 -19.50 17.83 0.42
N ASN A 119 -19.95 19.00 -0.01
CA ASN A 119 -21.11 19.11 -0.91
C ASN A 119 -20.84 18.44 -2.27
N HIS A 120 -19.66 18.61 -2.84
CA HIS A 120 -19.28 17.94 -4.10
C HIS A 120 -19.16 16.43 -3.92
N ILE A 121 -18.61 15.97 -2.78
CA ILE A 121 -18.49 14.55 -2.45
C ILE A 121 -19.86 13.90 -2.27
N ASN A 122 -20.79 14.54 -1.55
CA ASN A 122 -22.13 14.00 -1.35
C ASN A 122 -22.89 13.81 -2.67
N ASN A 123 -22.69 14.72 -3.62
CA ASN A 123 -23.30 14.67 -4.96
C ASN A 123 -22.56 13.76 -5.95
N SER A 124 -21.39 13.25 -5.58
CA SER A 124 -20.58 12.39 -6.43
C SER A 124 -20.98 10.91 -6.34
N ASP A 125 -20.57 10.13 -7.34
CA ASP A 125 -20.81 8.69 -7.43
C ASP A 125 -19.78 7.87 -6.62
N LEU A 126 -19.53 8.30 -5.38
CA LEU A 126 -18.63 7.61 -4.44
C LEU A 126 -19.42 6.64 -3.54
N PRO A 127 -18.79 5.55 -3.07
CA PRO A 127 -19.40 4.65 -2.10
C PRO A 127 -19.90 5.38 -0.86
N ASP A 128 -21.07 4.99 -0.35
CA ASP A 128 -21.70 5.66 0.80
C ASP A 128 -20.84 5.58 2.06
N THR A 129 -20.15 4.46 2.27
CA THR A 129 -19.18 4.24 3.34
C THR A 129 -18.04 5.26 3.28
N LEU A 130 -17.55 5.57 2.08
CA LEU A 130 -16.50 6.56 1.88
C LEU A 130 -16.99 7.98 2.14
N LYS A 131 -18.21 8.31 1.70
CA LYS A 131 -18.84 9.61 1.99
C LYS A 131 -19.01 9.83 3.49
N GLU A 132 -19.51 8.81 4.20
CA GLU A 132 -19.67 8.84 5.65
C GLU A 132 -18.33 9.04 6.35
N ASN A 133 -17.33 8.19 6.05
CA ASN A 133 -15.99 8.26 6.64
C ASN A 133 -15.35 9.63 6.41
N PHE A 134 -15.41 10.14 5.18
CA PHE A 134 -14.86 11.45 4.85
C PHE A 134 -15.57 12.58 5.60
N SER A 135 -16.90 12.52 5.73
CA SER A 135 -17.68 13.49 6.50
C SER A 135 -17.29 13.53 7.99
N VAL A 136 -16.88 12.40 8.56
CA VAL A 136 -16.37 12.33 9.93
C VAL A 136 -15.00 12.99 10.02
N LEU A 137 -14.08 12.67 9.10
CA LEU A 137 -12.72 13.25 9.06
C LEU A 137 -12.75 14.77 8.89
N THR A 138 -13.62 15.28 8.02
CA THR A 138 -13.77 16.72 7.79
C THR A 138 -14.37 17.45 8.99
N LYS A 139 -15.41 16.88 9.63
CA LYS A 139 -15.99 17.43 10.87
C LYS A 139 -14.99 17.47 12.02
N LEU A 140 -14.17 16.42 12.17
CA LEU A 140 -13.11 16.39 13.18
C LEU A 140 -12.08 17.49 12.92
N THR A 141 -11.74 17.72 11.65
CA THR A 141 -10.78 18.75 11.25
C THR A 141 -11.31 20.16 11.53
N THR A 142 -12.55 20.47 11.13
CA THR A 142 -13.16 21.79 11.37
C THR A 142 -13.39 22.07 12.86
N SER A 143 -13.63 21.02 13.66
CA SER A 143 -13.71 21.15 15.11
C SER A 143 -12.35 21.42 15.77
N LYS A 144 -11.25 20.85 15.26
CA LYS A 144 -9.91 20.99 15.85
C LYS A 144 -9.23 22.29 15.45
N VAL A 145 -9.48 22.78 14.23
CA VAL A 145 -8.77 23.92 13.65
C VAL A 145 -9.75 24.93 13.07
N LYS A 146 -9.76 26.13 13.65
CA LYS A 146 -10.59 27.27 13.19
C LYS A 146 -9.96 28.05 12.03
N GLU A 147 -8.64 27.99 11.89
CA GLU A 147 -7.89 28.68 10.84
C GLU A 147 -7.99 27.90 9.53
N LYS A 148 -8.55 28.51 8.49
CA LYS A 148 -8.71 27.87 7.17
C LYS A 148 -7.38 27.39 6.57
N GLU A 149 -6.30 28.14 6.79
CA GLU A 149 -4.97 27.81 6.25
C GLU A 149 -4.41 26.49 6.79
N LYS A 150 -4.73 26.13 8.04
CA LYS A 150 -4.25 24.89 8.69
C LYS A 150 -5.22 23.73 8.57
N GLN A 151 -6.42 23.96 8.04
CA GLN A 151 -7.44 22.91 7.89
C GLN A 151 -7.00 21.83 6.90
N LEU A 152 -6.30 22.20 5.82
CA LEU A 152 -5.78 21.23 4.87
C LEU A 152 -4.72 20.31 5.49
N GLU A 153 -3.72 20.90 6.13
CA GLU A 153 -2.65 20.14 6.79
C GLU A 153 -3.23 19.21 7.87
N GLN A 154 -4.20 19.69 8.65
CA GLN A 154 -4.86 18.87 9.64
C GLN A 154 -5.73 17.76 9.00
N LEU A 155 -6.41 18.03 7.88
CA LEU A 155 -7.19 17.02 7.16
C LEU A 155 -6.29 15.92 6.61
N GLU A 156 -5.17 16.28 5.99
CA GLU A 156 -4.16 15.32 5.50
C GLU A 156 -3.65 14.45 6.65
N LYS A 157 -3.40 15.04 7.82
CA LYS A 157 -3.01 14.31 9.02
C LYS A 157 -4.08 13.35 9.52
N GLU A 158 -5.35 13.75 9.52
CA GLU A 158 -6.45 12.85 9.92
C GLU A 158 -6.64 11.70 8.92
N ILE A 159 -6.50 11.96 7.61
CA ILE A 159 -6.52 10.92 6.56
C ILE A 159 -5.33 9.97 6.74
N SER A 160 -4.14 10.50 6.99
CA SER A 160 -2.94 9.72 7.28
C SER A 160 -3.16 8.78 8.47
N ASN A 161 -3.68 9.31 9.59
CA ASN A 161 -4.00 8.52 10.78
C ASN A 161 -5.08 7.45 10.52
N TRP A 162 -6.09 7.78 9.72
CA TRP A 162 -7.15 6.85 9.35
C TRP A 162 -6.60 5.68 8.52
N TYR A 163 -5.75 5.98 7.54
CA TYR A 163 -5.04 4.97 6.76
C TYR A 163 -4.14 4.10 7.65
N ASP A 164 -3.33 4.70 8.54
CA ASP A 164 -2.44 3.94 9.43
C ASP A 164 -3.22 2.99 10.33
N ARG A 165 -4.36 3.43 10.89
CA ARG A 165 -5.23 2.57 11.71
C ARG A 165 -5.85 1.43 10.92
N SER A 166 -6.21 1.67 9.66
CA SER A 166 -6.71 0.62 8.76
C SER A 166 -5.60 -0.39 8.46
N MET A 167 -4.40 0.09 8.12
CA MET A 167 -3.27 -0.76 7.78
C MET A 167 -2.73 -1.54 8.97
N GLU A 168 -2.75 -0.99 10.20
CA GLU A 168 -2.36 -1.69 11.41
C GLU A 168 -3.22 -2.94 11.65
N ARG A 169 -4.54 -2.83 11.43
CA ARG A 169 -5.48 -3.97 11.55
C ARG A 169 -5.26 -5.01 10.45
N SER A 170 -5.00 -4.55 9.23
CA SER A 170 -4.72 -5.43 8.10
C SER A 170 -3.39 -6.18 8.25
N TYR A 171 -2.33 -5.52 8.75
CA TYR A 171 -1.00 -6.12 8.86
C TYR A 171 -0.93 -7.22 9.94
N GLN A 172 -1.80 -7.19 10.95
CA GLN A 172 -1.92 -8.25 11.95
C GLN A 172 -2.41 -9.58 11.34
N LEU A 173 -3.21 -9.54 10.26
CA LEU A 173 -3.67 -10.75 9.58
C LEU A 173 -2.56 -11.41 8.74
N LEU A 174 -1.62 -10.63 8.20
CA LEU A 174 -0.48 -11.15 7.43
C LEU A 174 0.44 -12.07 8.25
N ILE A 175 0.64 -11.76 9.54
CA ILE A 175 1.44 -12.59 10.46
C ILE A 175 0.70 -13.89 10.81
N SER A 176 -0.63 -13.88 10.85
CA SER A 176 -1.45 -15.06 11.11
C SER A 176 -1.53 -15.99 9.88
N PHE A 177 -1.65 -15.43 8.68
CA PHE A 177 -1.75 -16.20 7.43
C PHE A 177 -0.40 -16.77 6.94
N SER A 178 0.74 -16.11 7.19
CA SER A 178 2.05 -16.70 6.86
C SER A 178 2.34 -18.00 7.64
N SER A 179 1.82 -18.10 8.87
CA SER A 179 1.84 -19.35 9.66
C SER A 179 0.89 -20.42 9.13
N CYS A 180 -0.20 -20.04 8.46
CA CYS A 180 -1.19 -20.97 7.95
C CYS A 180 -0.84 -21.50 6.54
N SER A 181 -0.26 -20.66 5.67
CA SER A 181 0.13 -21.10 4.31
C SER A 181 1.37 -21.99 4.29
N SER A 182 2.22 -21.96 5.33
CA SER A 182 3.33 -22.91 5.49
C SER A 182 2.86 -24.33 5.86
N CYS A 183 1.55 -24.53 6.13
CA CYS A 183 0.95 -25.83 6.40
C CYS A 183 0.25 -26.45 5.17
N PHE A 184 0.20 -25.77 4.03
CA PHE A 184 -0.54 -26.24 2.84
C PHE A 184 0.32 -26.33 1.57
N SER A 185 1.59 -26.70 1.73
CA SER A 185 2.43 -27.21 0.64
C SER A 185 3.47 -28.17 1.20
N PHE A 186 3.00 -29.32 1.68
CA PHE A 186 3.53 -30.65 1.39
C PHE A 186 2.57 -31.71 1.94
#